data_AF-A0A3Q8U6S8-F1
#
_entry.id   AF-A0A3Q8U6S8-F1
#
_cell.length_a   1.000
_cell.length_b   1.000
_cell.length_c   1.000
_cell.angle_alpha   90.00
_cell.angle_beta   90.00
_cell.angle_gamma   90.00
#
_symmetry.space_group_name_H-M   'P 1'
#
loop_
_entity.id
_entity.type
_entity.pdbx_description
1 polymer ?
#
loop_
_entity_poly.entity_id
_entity_poly.type
_entity_poly.pdbx_seq_one_letter_code
_entity_poly.pdbx_strand_id
1 'polypeptide(L)'
;MISYIFYFATEPFLFKNLNINKIKAKKGRKIEWLEFSFEPEKRIHSKRQSNMISTGKPKQYISREMTPQWLKNNTYEPTTSKTSAYTEEERQAFLQKMKK
;
A
#
# COMPACT_ATOMS: atom_id res chain seq x y z
N MET A 1 -17.85 3.37 43.66
CA MET A 1 -18.70 3.54 42.46
C MET A 1 -17.85 4.28 41.43
N ILE A 2 -17.23 3.55 40.50
CA ILE A 2 -16.24 4.10 39.58
C ILE A 2 -17.01 4.69 38.39
N SER A 3 -17.05 6.02 38.32
CA SER A 3 -17.65 6.77 37.22
C SER A 3 -16.72 6.70 36.00
N TYR A 4 -17.04 5.83 35.05
CA TYR A 4 -16.37 5.81 33.75
C TYR A 4 -16.91 6.96 32.90
N ILE A 5 -16.10 7.99 32.70
CA ILE A 5 -16.36 9.03 31.69
C ILE A 5 -15.91 8.44 30.35
N PHE A 6 -16.88 7.91 29.59
CA PHE A 6 -16.66 7.55 28.20
C PHE A 6 -16.57 8.83 27.36
N TYR A 7 -15.34 9.27 27.07
CA TYR A 7 -15.10 10.25 26.03
C TYR A 7 -15.29 9.55 24.67
N PHE A 8 -16.44 9.77 24.04
CA PHE A 8 -16.56 9.47 22.62
C PHE A 8 -15.67 10.45 21.86
N ALA A 9 -14.64 9.90 21.19
CA ALA A 9 -13.85 10.63 20.21
C ALA A 9 -14.82 11.21 19.17
N THR A 10 -14.99 12.53 19.19
CA THR A 10 -15.77 13.24 18.18
C THR A 10 -14.95 13.21 16.89
N GLU A 11 -15.22 12.23 16.03
CA GLU A 11 -14.67 12.27 14.68
C GLU A 11 -15.09 13.57 13.99
N PRO A 12 -14.21 14.22 13.22
CA PRO A 12 -14.55 15.45 12.53
C PRO A 12 -15.54 15.11 11.41
N PHE A 13 -16.79 15.55 11.56
CA PHE A 13 -17.75 15.59 10.47
C PHE A 13 -17.11 16.32 9.27
N LEU A 14 -17.05 15.64 8.12
CA LEU A 14 -16.39 16.11 6.89
C LEU A 14 -16.99 17.42 6.33
N PHE A 15 -18.23 17.73 6.71
CA PHE A 15 -18.94 18.94 6.29
C PHE A 15 -19.46 19.68 7.52
N LYS A 16 -18.98 20.91 7.72
CA LYS A 16 -19.50 21.79 8.77
C LYS A 16 -20.90 22.26 8.40
N ASN A 17 -21.80 22.27 9.39
CA ASN A 17 -23.18 22.74 9.24
C ASN A 17 -23.92 22.08 8.06
N LEU A 18 -23.68 20.78 7.84
CA LEU A 18 -24.38 20.01 6.80
C LEU A 18 -25.86 19.89 7.15
N ASN A 19 -26.70 20.49 6.31
CA ASN A 19 -28.13 20.31 6.30
C ASN A 19 -28.57 19.53 5.07
N ILE A 20 -29.42 18.53 5.27
CA ILE A 20 -29.95 17.66 4.23
C ILE A 20 -31.47 17.80 4.24
N ASN A 21 -31.99 18.50 3.24
CA ASN A 21 -33.43 18.65 3.05
C ASN A 21 -33.96 17.59 2.08
N LYS A 22 -35.13 17.04 2.40
CA LYS A 22 -35.82 16.04 1.57
C LYS A 22 -37.03 16.68 0.91
N ILE A 23 -36.97 16.90 -0.40
CA ILE A 23 -38.10 17.43 -1.18
C ILE A 23 -38.94 16.25 -1.66
N LYS A 24 -40.19 16.20 -1.20
CA LYS A 24 -41.12 15.11 -1.55
C LYS A 24 -41.69 15.33 -2.94
N ALA A 25 -42.03 14.23 -3.60
CA ALA A 25 -42.69 14.27 -4.89
C ALA A 25 -44.07 14.92 -4.81
N LYS A 26 -44.54 15.52 -5.91
CA LYS A 26 -45.88 16.17 -5.98
C LYS A 26 -47.03 15.28 -5.50
N LYS A 27 -46.92 13.96 -5.66
CA LYS A 27 -47.91 13.00 -5.16
C LYS A 27 -47.22 11.83 -4.47
N GLY A 28 -47.63 11.55 -3.23
CA GLY A 28 -47.19 10.41 -2.43
C GLY A 28 -46.11 10.75 -1.40
N ARG A 29 -45.48 9.71 -0.84
CA ARG A 29 -44.44 9.82 0.22
C ARG A 29 -43.01 9.60 -0.30
N LYS A 30 -42.84 9.57 -1.62
CA LYS A 30 -41.53 9.38 -2.26
C LYS A 30 -40.74 10.70 -2.19
N ILE A 31 -39.44 10.59 -1.99
CA ILE A 31 -38.51 11.72 -2.10
C ILE A 31 -38.18 11.87 -3.58
N GLU A 32 -38.30 13.08 -4.09
CA GLU A 32 -38.00 13.40 -5.48
C GLU A 32 -36.59 13.99 -5.58
N TRP A 33 -36.26 14.95 -4.70
CA TRP A 33 -34.95 15.62 -4.69
C TRP A 33 -34.38 15.68 -3.27
N LEU A 34 -33.04 15.65 -3.19
CA LEU A 34 -32.28 15.97 -1.98
C LEU A 34 -31.53 17.26 -2.22
N GLU A 35 -31.67 18.20 -1.28
CA GLU A 35 -30.92 19.44 -1.27
C GLU A 35 -29.88 19.36 -0.16
N PHE A 36 -28.62 19.53 -0.54
CA PHE A 36 -27.49 19.56 0.38
C PHE A 36 -27.05 21.01 0.53
N SER A 37 -27.14 21.53 1.75
CA SER A 37 -26.61 22.83 2.12
C SER A 37 -25.52 22.62 3.15
N PHE A 38 -24.33 23.14 2.92
CA PHE A 38 -23.25 23.06 3.90
C PHE A 38 -22.36 24.29 3.78
N GLU A 39 -21.70 24.65 4.87
CA GLU A 39 -20.70 25.71 4.82
C GLU A 39 -19.42 25.15 4.20
N PRO A 40 -18.85 25.84 3.19
CA PRO A 40 -17.59 25.42 2.61
C PRO A 40 -16.52 25.42 3.69
N GLU A 41 -15.87 24.28 3.88
CA GLU A 41 -14.81 24.17 4.87
C GLU A 41 -13.66 25.09 4.47
N LYS A 42 -13.40 26.12 5.29
CA LYS A 42 -12.21 26.96 5.16
C LYS A 42 -11.01 26.18 5.68
N ARG A 43 -10.64 25.11 4.97
CA ARG A 43 -9.39 24.43 5.21
C ARG A 43 -8.30 25.36 4.71
N ILE A 44 -7.75 26.17 5.62
CA ILE A 44 -6.45 26.81 5.45
C ILE A 44 -5.43 25.69 5.24
N HIS A 45 -5.32 25.28 3.98
CA HIS A 45 -4.32 24.42 3.39
C HIS A 45 -2.91 25.02 3.49
N SER A 46 -2.51 25.57 4.64
CA SER A 46 -1.12 25.39 5.02
C SER A 46 -1.03 23.93 5.43
N LYS A 47 -0.54 23.04 4.54
CA LYS A 47 -0.02 21.75 5.00
C LYS A 47 0.86 22.09 6.19
N ARG A 48 0.49 21.63 7.39
CA ARG A 48 1.32 21.83 8.58
C ARG A 48 2.65 21.18 8.23
N GLN A 49 3.65 21.99 7.90
CA GLN A 49 5.00 21.47 7.80
C GLN A 49 5.28 20.91 9.18
N SER A 50 5.70 19.65 9.25
CA SER A 50 6.24 19.16 10.51
C SER A 50 7.41 20.09 10.82
N ASN A 51 7.27 20.95 11.83
CA ASN A 51 8.40 21.63 12.41
C ASN A 51 9.28 20.51 12.94
N MET A 52 10.25 20.07 12.15
CA MET A 52 11.31 19.20 12.60
C MET A 52 12.06 20.00 13.66
N ILE A 53 11.62 19.86 14.91
CA ILE A 53 12.48 20.16 16.04
C ILE A 53 13.63 19.15 15.88
N SER A 54 14.77 19.66 15.43
CA SER A 54 15.98 18.88 15.15
C SER A 54 16.66 18.40 16.43
N THR A 55 15.91 17.79 17.34
CA THR A 55 16.42 17.27 18.62
C THR A 55 16.36 15.75 18.57
N GLY A 56 17.34 15.17 17.92
CA GLY A 56 17.57 13.74 17.90
C GLY A 56 18.51 13.39 16.77
N LYS A 57 19.73 12.98 17.12
CA LYS A 57 20.86 12.63 16.24
C LYS A 57 20.41 11.97 14.92
N PRO A 58 21.08 12.23 13.78
CA PRO A 58 20.75 11.59 12.52
C PRO A 58 20.75 10.07 12.72
N LYS A 59 19.65 9.43 12.32
CA LYS A 59 19.52 7.97 12.35
C LYS A 59 20.62 7.42 11.44
N GLN A 60 21.71 6.92 12.02
CA GLN A 60 22.80 6.33 11.25
C GLN A 60 22.19 5.23 10.37
N TYR A 61 22.31 5.41 9.05
CA TYR A 61 21.80 4.48 8.07
C TYR A 61 22.68 3.24 8.10
N ILE A 62 22.25 2.21 8.82
CA ILE A 62 22.85 0.89 8.77
C ILE A 62 22.24 0.18 7.56
N SER A 63 23.07 -0.39 6.69
CA SER A 63 22.59 -1.18 5.56
C SER A 63 21.71 -2.31 6.07
N ARG A 64 20.47 -2.39 5.57
CA ARG A 64 19.52 -3.45 5.93
C ARG A 64 19.76 -4.72 5.11
N GLU A 65 20.88 -4.79 4.42
CA GLU A 65 21.26 -5.91 3.60
C GLU A 65 21.54 -7.11 4.50
N MET A 66 20.54 -7.99 4.58
CA MET A 66 20.68 -9.30 5.19
C MET A 66 21.44 -10.17 4.20
N THR A 67 22.77 -9.99 4.13
CA THR A 67 23.63 -10.92 3.38
C THR A 67 23.43 -12.31 3.99
N PRO A 68 22.88 -13.26 3.24
CA PRO A 68 22.57 -14.57 3.78
C PRO A 68 23.83 -15.24 4.34
N GLN A 69 23.76 -15.86 5.52
CA GLN A 69 24.94 -16.48 6.17
C GLN A 69 25.58 -17.58 5.31
N TRP A 70 24.81 -18.24 4.45
CA TRP A 70 25.32 -19.23 3.50
C TRP A 70 26.32 -18.65 2.50
N LEU A 71 26.25 -17.34 2.21
CA LEU A 71 27.26 -16.65 1.38
C LEU A 71 28.60 -16.46 2.11
N LYS A 72 28.60 -16.37 3.45
CA LYS A 72 29.82 -16.12 4.25
C LYS A 72 30.73 -17.35 4.33
N ASN A 73 30.18 -18.55 4.15
CA ASN A 73 30.87 -19.83 4.30
C ASN A 73 30.89 -20.64 2.99
N ASN A 74 31.07 -19.99 1.84
CA ASN A 74 31.19 -20.70 0.57
C ASN A 74 32.59 -21.28 0.40
N THR A 75 32.87 -22.43 1.03
CA THR A 75 33.89 -23.35 0.50
C THR A 75 33.26 -24.04 -0.69
N TYR A 76 33.41 -23.45 -1.87
CA TYR A 76 32.91 -24.01 -3.12
C TYR A 76 33.78 -25.22 -3.50
N GLU A 77 33.24 -26.42 -3.36
CA GLU A 77 33.81 -27.59 -4.02
C GLU A 77 33.16 -27.72 -5.41
N PRO A 78 33.91 -27.56 -6.51
CA PRO A 78 33.37 -27.74 -7.85
C PRO A 78 32.99 -29.21 -8.05
N THR A 79 31.70 -29.50 -8.03
CA THR A 79 31.20 -30.79 -8.51
C THR A 79 31.37 -30.82 -10.02
N THR A 80 32.38 -31.53 -10.50
CA THR A 80 32.53 -31.84 -11.93
C THR A 80 31.44 -32.84 -12.31
N SER A 81 30.22 -32.37 -12.53
CA SER A 81 29.20 -33.19 -13.17
C SER A 81 29.64 -33.41 -14.62
N LYS A 82 29.92 -34.67 -14.96
CA LYS A 82 30.18 -35.09 -16.34
C LYS A 82 28.88 -34.89 -17.12
N THR A 83 28.69 -33.71 -17.67
CA THR A 83 27.59 -33.46 -18.59
C THR A 83 27.87 -34.32 -19.81
N SER A 84 27.13 -35.41 -19.96
CA SER A 84 27.17 -36.25 -21.14
C SER A 84 26.79 -35.37 -22.33
N ALA A 85 27.78 -34.99 -23.14
CA ALA A 85 27.53 -34.24 -24.36
C ALA A 85 26.61 -35.06 -25.26
N TYR A 86 25.44 -34.50 -25.61
CA TYR A 86 24.51 -35.13 -26.56
C TYR A 86 25.24 -35.49 -27.85
N THR A 87 25.01 -36.71 -28.35
CA THR A 87 25.57 -37.18 -29.62
C THR A 87 25.00 -36.37 -30.78
N GLU A 88 25.75 -36.26 -31.87
CA GLU A 88 25.39 -35.42 -33.01
C GLU A 88 24.02 -35.81 -33.63
N GLU A 89 23.67 -37.09 -33.55
CA GLU A 89 22.38 -37.63 -33.99
C GLU A 89 21.20 -37.06 -33.19
N GLU A 90 21.33 -36.97 -31.86
CA GLU A 90 20.28 -36.39 -31.00
C GLU A 90 20.05 -34.92 -31.30
N ARG A 91 21.14 -34.21 -31.62
CA ARG A 91 21.10 -32.80 -32.03
C ARG A 91 20.36 -32.63 -33.35
N GLN A 92 20.64 -33.49 -34.33
CA GLN A 92 19.95 -33.45 -35.63
C GLN A 92 18.47 -33.81 -35.53
N ALA A 93 18.13 -34.84 -34.75
CA ALA A 93 16.75 -35.24 -34.52
C ALA A 93 15.94 -34.09 -33.89
N PHE A 94 16.53 -33.37 -32.93
CA PHE A 94 15.92 -32.18 -32.34
C PHE A 94 15.69 -31.07 -33.36
N LEU A 95 16.67 -30.80 -34.23
CA LEU A 95 16.53 -29.77 -35.27
C LEU A 95 15.46 -30.12 -36.31
N GLN A 96 15.32 -31.40 -36.69
CA GLN A 96 14.22 -31.82 -37.57
C GLN A 96 12.87 -31.63 -36.90
N LYS A 97 12.75 -31.95 -35.61
CA LYS A 97 11.51 -31.72 -34.85
C LYS A 97 11.12 -30.24 -34.79
N MET A 98 12.08 -29.32 -34.67
CA MET A 98 11.83 -27.88 -34.63
C MET A 98 11.39 -27.29 -35.98
N LYS A 99 11.63 -27.98 -37.10
CA LYS A 99 11.24 -27.52 -38.45
C LYS A 99 9.88 -28.04 -38.90
N LYS A 100 9.23 -28.88 -38.10
CA LYS A 100 7.91 -29.45 -38.37
C LYS A 100 6.84 -28.68 -37.60
#